data_AF-A0A6J7C5F2-F1
#
_entry.id   AF-A0A6J7C5F2-F1
#
_cell.length_a   1.000
_cell.length_b   1.000
_cell.length_c   1.000
_cell.angle_alpha   90.00
_cell.angle_beta   90.00
_cell.angle_gamma   90.00
#
_symmetry.space_group_name_H-M   'P 1'
#
loop_
_entity.id
_entity.type
_entity.pdbx_description
1 polymer ?
#
loop_
_entity_poly.entity_id
_entity_poly.type
_entity_poly.pdbx_seq_one_letter_code
_entity_poly.pdbx_strand_id
1 'polypeptide(L)'
;MSTQFETLIEELITAINGEVIDKSRVADRLLDLRNEAETPALVDAVDDLLRNVPGRTMVVTSWWREALESLRFVAVIEREETASI
;
A
#
# COMPACT_ATOMS: atom_id res chain seq x y z
N MET A 1 5.35 16.86 7.28
CA MET A 1 6.17 15.64 7.52
C MET A 1 5.45 14.50 6.85
N SER A 2 6.16 13.66 6.09
CA SER A 2 5.61 12.40 5.59
C SER A 2 5.57 11.39 6.74
N THR A 3 4.49 10.61 6.79
CA THR A 3 4.34 9.51 7.76
C THR A 3 5.27 8.34 7.43
N GLN A 4 5.47 7.43 8.39
CA GLN A 4 6.22 6.19 8.15
C GLN A 4 5.53 5.35 7.06
N PHE A 5 4.20 5.35 7.04
CA PHE A 5 3.37 4.74 6.01
C PHE A 5 3.65 5.29 4.60
N GLU A 6 3.64 6.62 4.43
CA GLU A 6 3.95 7.26 3.14
C GLU A 6 5.38 6.98 2.68
N THR A 7 6.33 6.96 3.62
CA THR A 7 7.74 6.68 3.33
C THR A 7 7.91 5.25 2.81
N LEU A 8 7.28 4.28 3.47
CA LEU A 8 7.28 2.89 3.04
C LEU A 8 6.64 2.71 1.66
N ILE A 9 5.55 3.42 1.35
CA ILE A 9 4.95 3.37 0.00
C ILE A 9 5.94 3.82 -1.07
N GLU A 10 6.63 4.95 -0.86
CA GLU A 10 7.60 5.45 -1.85
C GLU A 10 8.79 4.50 -2.03
N GLU A 11 9.27 3.89 -0.95
CA GLU A 11 10.27 2.81 -1.01
C GLU A 11 9.78 1.61 -1.83
N LEU A 12 8.53 1.19 -1.61
CA LEU A 12 7.95 0.05 -2.34
C LEU A 12 7.73 0.36 -3.82
N ILE A 13 7.29 1.56 -4.17
CA ILE A 13 7.09 2.01 -5.56
C ILE A 13 8.42 2.03 -6.32
N THR A 14 9.48 2.56 -5.70
CA THR A 14 10.81 2.64 -6.29
C THR A 14 11.48 1.27 -6.41
N ALA A 15 11.13 0.32 -5.53
CA ALA A 15 11.61 -1.05 -5.58
C ALA A 15 10.92 -1.92 -6.64
N ILE A 16 9.80 -1.47 -7.25
CA ILE A 16 9.11 -2.24 -8.29
C ILE A 16 10.03 -2.42 -9.51
N ASN A 17 10.35 -3.67 -9.81
CA ASN A 17 11.12 -4.07 -10.98
C ASN A 17 10.48 -5.30 -11.65
N GLY A 18 10.73 -5.46 -12.95
CA GLY A 18 10.18 -6.55 -13.74
C GLY A 18 8.67 -6.45 -14.01
N GLU A 19 8.13 -7.51 -14.62
CA GLU A 19 6.72 -7.60 -15.02
C GLU A 19 5.84 -8.23 -13.93
N VAL A 20 6.43 -9.06 -13.06
CA VAL A 20 5.72 -9.81 -12.04
C VAL A 20 6.52 -9.87 -10.72
N ILE A 21 5.79 -9.99 -9.61
CA ILE A 21 6.32 -10.13 -8.26
C ILE A 21 5.63 -11.31 -7.55
N ASP A 22 6.34 -12.01 -6.67
CA ASP A 22 5.75 -13.09 -5.87
C ASP A 22 4.58 -12.57 -5.02
N LYS A 23 3.45 -13.30 -5.05
CA LYS A 23 2.24 -12.96 -4.30
C LYS A 23 2.49 -12.91 -2.79
N SER A 24 3.30 -13.82 -2.27
CA SER A 24 3.67 -13.82 -0.84
C SER A 24 4.41 -12.54 -0.47
N ARG A 25 5.37 -12.10 -1.30
CA ARG A 25 6.07 -10.83 -1.09
C ARG A 25 5.12 -9.65 -1.08
N VAL A 26 4.16 -9.60 -2.02
CA VAL A 26 3.13 -8.56 -2.02
C VAL A 26 2.31 -8.58 -0.73
N ALA A 27 1.87 -9.74 -0.28
CA ALA A 27 1.12 -9.89 0.96
C ALA A 27 1.93 -9.44 2.18
N ASP A 28 3.21 -9.83 2.27
CA ASP A 28 4.11 -9.41 3.36
C ASP A 28 4.25 -7.88 3.38
N ARG A 29 4.44 -7.24 2.23
CA ARG A 29 4.53 -5.76 2.15
C ARG A 29 3.23 -5.05 2.50
N LEU A 30 2.10 -5.64 2.14
CA LEU A 30 0.80 -5.13 2.57
C LEU A 30 0.63 -5.28 4.10
N LEU A 31 1.11 -6.37 4.70
CA LEU A 31 1.10 -6.52 6.16
C LEU A 31 2.05 -5.52 6.85
N ASP A 32 3.22 -5.24 6.28
CA ASP A 32 4.11 -4.17 6.76
C ASP A 32 3.38 -2.82 6.75
N LEU A 33 2.75 -2.45 5.62
CA LEU A 33 1.94 -1.24 5.51
C LEU A 33 0.79 -1.20 6.52
N ARG A 34 0.11 -2.33 6.74
CA ARG A 34 -0.96 -2.45 7.73
C ARG A 34 -0.48 -2.12 9.15
N ASN A 35 0.75 -2.50 9.50
CA ASN A 35 1.33 -2.20 10.81
C ASN A 35 1.67 -0.72 10.97
N GLU A 36 2.02 -0.03 9.88
CA GLU A 36 2.33 1.40 9.86
C GLU A 36 1.09 2.28 9.66
N ALA A 37 -0.09 1.70 9.43
CA ALA A 37 -1.33 2.44 9.21
C ALA A 37 -1.83 3.08 10.51
N GLU A 38 -1.80 4.41 10.57
CA GLU A 38 -2.15 5.18 11.77
C GLU A 38 -3.67 5.48 11.89
N THR A 39 -4.43 5.34 10.80
CA THR A 39 -5.87 5.62 10.78
C THR A 39 -6.70 4.39 10.40
N PRO A 40 -7.96 4.29 10.88
CA PRO A 40 -8.85 3.19 10.51
C PRO A 40 -9.08 3.09 9.00
N ALA A 41 -9.19 4.22 8.28
CA ALA A 41 -9.39 4.22 6.84
C ALA A 41 -8.20 3.62 6.09
N LEU A 42 -6.96 3.87 6.56
CA LEU A 42 -5.76 3.24 6.01
C LEU A 42 -5.74 1.74 6.27
N VAL A 43 -6.09 1.31 7.49
CA VAL A 43 -6.18 -0.11 7.83
C VAL A 43 -7.20 -0.81 6.93
N ASP A 44 -8.39 -0.23 6.76
CA ASP A 44 -9.45 -0.78 5.91
C ASP A 44 -9.01 -0.89 4.45
N ALA A 45 -8.36 0.15 3.92
CA ALA A 45 -7.84 0.15 2.55
C ALA A 45 -6.79 -0.95 2.31
N VAL A 46 -5.88 -1.15 3.27
CA VAL A 46 -4.88 -2.23 3.20
C VAL A 46 -5.54 -3.61 3.33
N ASP A 47 -6.50 -3.77 4.23
CA ASP A 47 -7.23 -5.03 4.44
C ASP A 47 -8.05 -5.42 3.20
N ASP A 48 -8.61 -4.46 2.48
CA ASP A 48 -9.28 -4.68 1.20
C ASP A 48 -8.31 -5.15 0.11
N LEU A 49 -7.10 -4.59 0.04
CA LEU A 49 -6.08 -5.06 -0.89
C LEU A 49 -5.60 -6.48 -0.56
N LEU A 50 -5.37 -6.78 0.72
CA LEU A 50 -4.98 -8.11 1.19
C LEU A 50 -6.01 -9.19 0.81
N ARG A 51 -7.30 -8.88 0.93
CA ARG A 51 -8.39 -9.79 0.52
C ARG A 51 -8.44 -10.02 -0.98
N ASN A 52 -7.99 -9.06 -1.78
CA ASN A 52 -8.15 -9.04 -3.23
C ASN A 52 -6.86 -9.20 -4.03
N VAL A 53 -5.75 -9.61 -3.41
CA VAL A 53 -4.47 -9.81 -4.13
C VAL A 53 -4.66 -10.83 -5.27
N PRO A 54 -4.44 -10.42 -6.53
CA PRO A 54 -4.71 -11.27 -7.69
C PRO A 54 -3.67 -12.38 -7.82
N GLY A 55 -3.91 -13.27 -8.78
CA GLY A 55 -2.98 -14.35 -9.11
C GLY A 55 -2.92 -15.47 -8.07
N ARG A 56 -2.31 -16.58 -8.47
CA ARG A 56 -2.10 -17.76 -7.60
C ARG A 56 -0.78 -17.67 -6.84
N THR A 57 0.30 -17.38 -7.56
CA THR A 57 1.67 -17.31 -7.02
C THR A 57 2.38 -16.02 -7.39
N MET A 58 2.01 -15.41 -8.52
CA MET A 58 2.61 -14.17 -9.03
C MET A 58 1.53 -13.10 -9.21
N VAL A 59 1.92 -11.85 -9.02
CA VAL A 59 1.12 -10.63 -9.21
C VAL A 59 1.80 -9.78 -10.27
N VAL A 60 1.02 -9.20 -11.18
CA VAL A 60 1.56 -8.28 -12.19
C VAL A 60 1.98 -6.97 -11.50
N THR A 61 3.17 -6.46 -11.82
CA THR A 61 3.71 -5.27 -11.16
C THR A 61 2.89 -4.01 -11.41
N SER A 62 2.10 -3.94 -12.49
CA SER A 62 1.14 -2.86 -12.74
C SER A 62 0.05 -2.80 -11.68
N TRP A 63 -0.57 -3.94 -11.35
CA TRP A 63 -1.56 -4.02 -10.27
C TRP A 63 -0.94 -3.60 -8.94
N TRP A 64 0.28 -4.05 -8.66
CA TRP A 64 0.96 -3.70 -7.42
C TRP A 64 1.26 -2.20 -7.33
N ARG A 65 1.68 -1.58 -8.43
CA ARG A 65 1.87 -0.13 -8.52
C ARG A 65 0.57 0.62 -8.28
N GLU A 66 -0.51 0.24 -8.96
CA GLU A 66 -1.83 0.87 -8.80
C GLU A 66 -2.34 0.76 -7.36
N ALA A 67 -2.13 -0.40 -6.70
CA ALA A 67 -2.48 -0.61 -5.30
C ALA A 67 -1.73 0.36 -4.37
N LEU A 68 -0.41 0.52 -4.55
CA LEU A 68 0.39 1.45 -3.75
C LEU A 68 0.01 2.92 -3.99
N GLU A 69 -0.28 3.29 -5.24
CA GLU A 69 -0.74 4.64 -5.58
C GLU A 69 -2.11 4.95 -4.96
N SER A 70 -3.02 3.96 -4.91
CA SER A 70 -4.30 4.10 -4.23
C SER A 70 -4.12 4.30 -2.71
N LEU A 71 -3.24 3.54 -2.06
CA LEU A 71 -2.94 3.73 -0.64
C LEU A 71 -2.33 5.11 -0.35
N ARG A 72 -1.43 5.58 -1.23
CA ARG A 72 -0.86 6.93 -1.12
C ARG A 72 -1.94 8.00 -1.19
N PHE A 73 -2.92 7.83 -2.09
CA PHE A 73 -4.02 8.76 -2.22
C PHE A 73 -4.87 8.83 -0.95
N VAL A 74 -5.21 7.69 -0.34
CA VAL A 74 -5.93 7.65 0.95
C VAL A 74 -5.11 8.34 2.05
N ALA A 75 -3.81 8.06 2.14
CA ALA A 75 -2.95 8.68 3.16
C ALA A 75 -2.89 10.22 3.03
N VAL A 76 -2.91 10.74 1.80
CA VAL A 76 -2.95 12.20 1.57
C VAL A 76 -4.28 12.78 2.05
N ILE A 77 -5.41 12.15 1.75
CA ILE A 77 -6.74 12.60 2.20
C ILE A 77 -6.81 12.64 3.73
N GLU A 78 -6.47 11.54 4.39
CA GLU A 78 -6.54 11.41 5.86
C GLU A 78 -5.68 12.48 6.56
N ARG A 79 -4.51 12.79 5.99
CA ARG A 79 -3.62 13.83 6.52
C ARG A 79 -4.22 15.23 6.39
N GLU A 80 -4.89 15.54 5.28
CA GLU A 80 -5.56 16.83 5.05
C GLU A 80 -6.79 17.01 5.94
N GLU A 81 -7.56 15.95 6.17
CA GLU A 81 -8.67 15.93 7.12
C GLU A 81 -8.18 16.16 8.56
N THR A 82 -7.10 15.49 8.96
CA THR A 82 -6.51 15.65 10.30
C THR A 82 -5.91 17.05 10.51
N ALA A 83 -5.40 17.69 9.46
CA ALA A 83 -4.82 19.04 9.53
C ALA A 83 -5.86 20.18 9.56
N SER A 84 -7.13 19.86 9.32
CA SER A 84 -8.23 20.83 9.29
C SER A 84 -8.96 20.98 10.63
N ILE A 85 -8.54 20.24 11.67
CA ILE A 85 -9.09 20.22 13.04
C ILE A 85 -8.12 20.92 13.98
#